data_AF-A0A0P7DCA9-F1
#
_entry.id   AF-A0A0P7DCA9-F1
#
_cell.length_a   1.000
_cell.length_b   1.000
_cell.length_c   1.000
_cell.angle_alpha   90.00
_cell.angle_beta   90.00
_cell.angle_gamma   90.00
#
_symmetry.space_group_name_H-M   'P 1'
#
loop_
_entity.id
_entity.type
_entity.pdbx_description
1 polymer ?
#
loop_
_entity_poly.entity_id
_entity_poly.type
_entity_poly.pdbx_seq_one_letter_code
_entity_poly.pdbx_strand_id
1 'polypeptide(L)'
;MSESIIYEQHPVSAERKTFLRRKGYKIIDAKFAPEGYEHPEPIKEGKASKASKSAAEKKAAEETEQKAKLQAALTEKGVQFAPEATLEDLQKLLDGAA
;
A
#
# COMPACT_ATOMS: atom_id res chain seq x y z
N MET A 1 19.39 -4.16 -22.55
CA MET A 1 18.00 -4.54 -22.20
C MET A 1 17.95 -4.69 -20.70
N SER A 2 17.50 -3.67 -19.98
CA SER A 2 17.34 -3.70 -18.53
C SER A 2 16.05 -4.45 -18.20
N GLU A 3 16.14 -5.76 -18.00
CA GLU A 3 15.03 -6.58 -17.51
C GLU A 3 14.76 -6.21 -16.04
N SER A 4 13.54 -5.76 -15.75
CA SER A 4 13.13 -5.47 -14.37
C SER A 4 12.87 -6.79 -13.64
N ILE A 5 13.51 -6.96 -12.48
CA ILE A 5 13.30 -8.14 -11.63
C ILE A 5 12.08 -7.91 -10.76
N ILE A 6 11.22 -8.91 -10.67
CA ILE A 6 10.10 -8.97 -9.74
C ILE A 6 10.18 -10.20 -8.87
N TYR A 7 9.80 -10.04 -7.61
CA TYR A 7 9.83 -11.11 -6.63
C TYR A 7 8.40 -11.53 -6.28
N GLU A 8 8.06 -12.79 -6.55
CA GLU A 8 6.73 -13.36 -6.31
C GLU A 8 6.85 -14.69 -5.58
N GLN A 9 5.94 -14.96 -4.64
CA GLN A 9 5.93 -16.23 -3.92
C GLN A 9 5.64 -17.38 -4.90
N HIS A 10 6.56 -18.33 -5.00
CA HIS A 10 6.33 -19.53 -5.80
C HIS A 10 5.52 -20.56 -5.01
N PRO A 11 4.60 -21.32 -5.65
CA PRO A 11 4.39 -21.46 -7.10
C PRO A 11 3.53 -20.35 -7.74
N VAL A 12 3.93 -19.88 -8.93
CA VAL A 12 3.40 -18.64 -9.53
C VAL A 12 2.13 -18.76 -10.39
N SER A 13 1.46 -19.87 -10.66
CA SER A 13 0.41 -19.93 -11.73
C SER A 13 0.91 -19.55 -13.14
N ALA A 14 0.39 -20.23 -14.17
CA ALA A 14 0.86 -20.04 -15.54
C ALA A 14 0.46 -18.68 -16.13
N GLU A 15 -0.73 -18.18 -15.80
CA GLU A 15 -1.28 -16.93 -16.30
C GLU A 15 -0.47 -15.72 -15.80
N ARG A 16 -0.16 -15.71 -14.50
CA ARG A 16 0.66 -14.67 -13.88
C ARG A 16 2.09 -14.68 -14.43
N LYS A 17 2.69 -15.87 -14.57
CA LYS A 17 4.04 -16.04 -15.13
C LYS A 17 4.16 -15.53 -16.56
N THR A 18 3.14 -15.80 -17.39
CA THR A 18 3.13 -15.37 -18.79
C THR A 18 2.88 -13.87 -18.91
N PHE A 19 1.99 -13.30 -18.11
CA PHE A 19 1.76 -11.85 -18.04
C PHE A 19 3.03 -11.08 -17.68
N LEU A 20 3.72 -11.53 -16.63
CA LEU A 20 4.93 -10.88 -16.15
C LEU A 20 6.09 -10.99 -17.14
N ARG A 21 6.27 -12.15 -17.77
CA ARG A 21 7.26 -12.32 -18.85
C ARG A 21 6.92 -11.51 -20.10
N ARG A 22 5.64 -11.40 -20.47
CA ARG A 22 5.18 -10.56 -21.60
C ARG A 22 5.52 -9.08 -21.37
N LYS A 23 5.46 -8.63 -20.12
CA LYS A 23 5.88 -7.29 -19.70
C LYS A 23 7.41 -7.12 -19.61
N GLY A 24 8.18 -8.18 -19.88
CA GLY A 24 9.64 -8.13 -19.82
C GLY A 24 10.21 -8.27 -18.41
N TYR A 25 9.43 -8.78 -17.45
CA TYR A 25 9.91 -8.98 -16.08
C TYR A 25 10.59 -10.34 -15.89
N LYS A 26 11.65 -10.35 -15.09
CA LYS A 26 12.28 -11.58 -14.57
C LYS A 26 11.67 -11.93 -13.22
N ILE A 27 10.95 -13.05 -13.18
CA ILE A 27 10.24 -13.52 -11.99
C ILE A 27 11.22 -14.34 -11.13
N ILE A 28 11.45 -13.90 -9.90
CA ILE A 28 12.27 -14.56 -8.88
C ILE A 28 11.39 -14.87 -7.67
N ASP A 29 11.75 -15.89 -6.90
CA ASP A 29 11.02 -16.21 -5.67
C ASP A 29 11.19 -15.09 -4.62
N ALA A 30 10.10 -14.76 -3.93
CA ALA A 30 10.05 -13.78 -2.85
C ALA A 30 11.07 -14.04 -1.74
N LYS A 31 11.53 -15.29 -1.55
CA LYS A 31 12.61 -15.63 -0.61
C LYS A 31 13.95 -14.93 -0.92
N PHE A 32 14.19 -14.55 -2.18
CA PHE A 32 15.40 -13.85 -2.61
C PHE A 32 15.19 -12.35 -2.74
N ALA A 33 14.01 -11.84 -2.39
CA ALA A 33 13.75 -10.41 -2.40
C ALA A 33 14.62 -9.71 -1.34
N PRO A 34 15.25 -8.57 -1.65
CA PRO A 34 15.86 -7.74 -0.63
C PRO A 34 14.79 -7.20 0.31
N GLU A 35 15.16 -6.99 1.57
CA GLU A 35 14.28 -6.41 2.58
C GLU A 35 13.86 -5.00 2.14
N GLY A 36 12.55 -4.77 1.99
CA GLY A 36 12.00 -3.51 1.46
C GLY A 36 11.77 -3.45 -0.06
N TYR A 37 11.80 -4.59 -0.77
CA TYR A 37 11.42 -4.61 -2.19
C TYR A 37 9.94 -4.25 -2.42
N GLU A 38 9.72 -3.15 -3.13
CA GLU A 38 8.39 -2.73 -3.59
C GLU A 38 8.09 -3.34 -4.96
N HIS A 39 7.01 -4.11 -5.06
CA HIS A 39 6.57 -4.68 -6.33
C HIS A 39 6.01 -3.55 -7.23
N PRO A 40 6.55 -3.34 -8.45
CA PRO A 40 6.18 -2.20 -9.30
C PRO A 40 4.73 -2.28 -9.83
N GLU A 41 4.06 -3.43 -9.67
CA GLU A 41 2.63 -3.57 -9.95
C GLU A 41 1.85 -4.06 -8.73
N PRO A 42 0.80 -3.35 -8.30
CA PRO A 42 -0.04 -3.82 -7.19
C PRO A 42 -0.68 -5.15 -7.58
N ILE A 43 -0.42 -6.18 -6.79
CA ILE A 43 -0.99 -7.52 -6.95
C ILE A 43 -2.49 -7.43 -6.65
N LYS A 44 -3.31 -7.16 -7.67
CA LYS A 44 -4.77 -7.31 -7.56
C LYS A 44 -5.11 -8.80 -7.49
N GLU A 45 -5.31 -9.21 -6.24
CA GLU A 45 -6.27 -10.20 -5.74
C GLU A 45 -6.26 -11.62 -6.32
N GLY A 46 -5.74 -12.53 -5.49
CA GLY A 46 -6.11 -13.94 -5.45
C GLY A 46 -5.59 -14.52 -4.14
N LYS A 47 -6.49 -14.89 -3.23
CA LYS A 47 -6.14 -15.32 -1.87
C LYS A 47 -5.12 -16.47 -1.85
N ALA A 48 -3.93 -16.22 -1.31
CA ALA A 48 -3.08 -17.23 -0.70
C ALA A 48 -2.32 -16.60 0.47
N SER A 49 -2.99 -16.62 1.60
CA SER A 49 -2.48 -16.56 2.97
C SER A 49 -1.04 -17.07 3.14
N LYS A 50 -0.06 -16.17 3.25
CA LYS A 50 1.04 -16.18 4.26
C LYS A 50 1.93 -14.91 4.20
N ALA A 51 1.35 -13.72 4.23
CA ALA A 51 2.09 -12.46 4.41
C ALA A 51 1.55 -11.67 5.61
N SER A 52 1.37 -12.36 6.73
CA SER A 52 1.19 -11.75 8.04
C SER A 52 2.53 -11.15 8.49
N LYS A 53 2.81 -9.90 8.09
CA LYS A 53 3.37 -8.84 8.97
C LYS A 53 3.63 -7.48 8.31
N SER A 54 3.75 -7.34 6.98
CA SER A 54 4.21 -6.07 6.40
C SER A 54 3.17 -5.23 5.63
N ALA A 55 1.95 -5.75 5.43
CA ALA A 55 0.87 -4.98 4.77
C ALA A 55 -0.06 -4.24 5.76
N ALA A 56 -0.17 -4.72 6.99
CA ALA A 56 -0.94 -4.04 8.05
C ALA A 56 -0.17 -2.83 8.60
N GLU A 57 1.15 -2.92 8.70
CA GLU A 57 2.01 -1.85 9.23
C GLU A 57 2.05 -0.62 8.29
N LYS A 58 2.05 -0.83 6.96
CA LYS A 58 2.03 0.28 5.99
C LYS A 58 0.68 0.99 5.90
N LYS A 59 -0.44 0.26 5.95
CA LYS A 59 -1.76 0.89 6.00
C LYS A 59 -1.99 1.65 7.31
N ALA A 60 -1.57 1.08 8.44
CA ALA A 60 -1.68 1.77 9.73
C ALA A 60 -0.80 3.03 9.77
N ALA A 61 0.43 2.97 9.26
CA ALA A 61 1.31 4.13 9.19
C ALA A 61 0.74 5.24 8.28
N GLU A 62 0.26 4.89 7.08
CA GLU A 62 -0.32 5.85 6.14
C GLU A 62 -1.61 6.48 6.68
N GLU A 63 -2.46 5.69 7.35
CA GLU A 63 -3.68 6.16 7.99
C GLU A 63 -3.38 7.11 9.16
N THR A 64 -2.35 6.84 9.97
CA THR A 64 -1.92 7.77 11.04
C THR A 64 -1.34 9.07 10.49
N GLU A 65 -0.60 9.01 9.39
CA GLU A 65 0.00 10.19 8.77
C GLU A 65 -1.05 11.07 8.10
N GLN A 66 -2.04 10.46 7.43
CA GLN A 66 -3.19 11.17 6.86
C GLN A 66 -4.08 11.76 7.95
N LYS A 67 -4.35 11.01 9.03
CA LYS A 67 -5.09 11.51 10.20
C LYS A 67 -4.41 12.75 10.80
N ALA A 68 -3.08 12.70 11.01
CA ALA A 68 -2.33 13.84 11.56
C ALA A 68 -2.37 15.08 10.63
N LYS A 69 -2.24 14.89 9.31
CA LYS A 69 -2.34 15.99 8.33
C LYS A 69 -3.71 16.66 8.36
N LEU A 70 -4.79 15.89 8.41
CA LEU A 70 -6.17 16.42 8.49
C LEU A 70 -6.40 17.17 9.81
N GLN A 71 -5.92 16.64 10.95
CA GLN A 71 -6.02 17.32 12.25
C GLN A 71 -5.28 18.66 12.28
N ALA A 72 -4.09 18.72 11.68
CA ALA A 72 -3.33 19.97 11.58
C ALA A 72 -4.08 21.01 10.72
N ALA A 73 -4.61 20.60 9.57
CA ALA A 73 -5.37 21.48 8.68
C ALA A 73 -6.66 21.99 9.34
N LEU A 74 -7.40 21.13 10.07
CA LEU A 74 -8.58 21.55 10.82
C LEU A 74 -8.23 22.52 11.95
N THR A 75 -7.11 22.30 12.65
CA THR A 75 -6.63 23.21 13.71
C THR A 75 -6.24 24.57 13.12
N GLU A 76 -5.57 24.59 11.97
CA GLU A 76 -5.20 25.81 11.25
C GLU A 76 -6.44 26.60 10.79
N LYS A 77 -7.51 25.89 10.41
CA LYS A 77 -8.82 26.47 10.07
C LYS A 77 -9.66 26.86 11.30
N GLY A 78 -9.20 26.56 12.52
CA GLY A 78 -9.92 26.83 13.76
C GLY A 78 -11.14 25.93 14.00
N VAL A 79 -11.20 24.77 13.34
CA VAL A 79 -12.29 23.80 13.47
C VAL A 79 -11.98 22.83 14.61
N GLN A 80 -12.88 22.72 15.59
CA GLN A 80 -12.77 21.73 16.66
C GLN A 80 -13.12 20.33 16.15
N PHE A 81 -12.22 19.36 16.39
CA PHE A 81 -12.44 17.94 16.10
C PHE A 81 -12.07 17.10 17.33
N ALA A 82 -12.66 15.90 17.41
CA ALA A 82 -12.30 14.95 18.46
C ALA A 82 -10.95 14.27 18.12
N PRO A 83 -10.04 14.04 19.09
CA PRO A 83 -8.81 13.30 18.86
C PRO A 83 -9.07 11.83 18.42
N GLU A 84 -10.21 11.30 18.85
CA GLU A 84 -10.74 9.98 18.49
C GLU A 84 -11.39 9.94 17.10
N ALA A 85 -11.58 11.09 16.42
CA ALA A 85 -12.24 11.14 15.12
C ALA A 85 -11.51 10.25 14.09
N THR A 86 -12.30 9.54 13.28
CA THR A 86 -11.75 8.69 12.22
C THR A 86 -11.18 9.55 11.09
N LEU A 87 -10.32 8.97 10.25
CA LEU A 87 -9.77 9.67 9.08
C LEU A 87 -10.91 10.25 8.22
N GLU A 88 -11.97 9.48 8.00
CA GLU A 88 -13.13 9.89 7.21
C GLU A 88 -13.88 11.07 7.82
N ASP A 89 -14.04 11.11 9.14
CA ASP A 89 -14.71 12.23 9.81
C ASP A 89 -13.87 13.51 9.72
N LEU A 90 -12.56 13.39 9.92
CA LEU A 90 -11.64 14.54 9.79
C LEU A 90 -11.61 15.07 8.36
N GLN A 91 -11.65 14.19 7.36
CA GLN A 91 -11.71 14.56 5.94
C GLN A 91 -13.00 15.32 5.64
N LYS A 92 -14.15 14.80 6.07
CA LYS A 92 -15.46 15.45 5.88
C LYS A 92 -15.55 16.81 6.55
N LEU A 93 -14.99 16.96 7.75
CA LEU A 93 -14.92 18.23 8.45
C LEU A 93 -14.06 19.24 7.70
N LEU A 94 -12.97 18.80 7.08
CA LEU A 94 -12.07 19.67 6.33
C LEU A 94 -12.72 20.12 5.03
N ASP A 95 -13.35 19.21 4.30
CA ASP A 95 -14.04 19.51 3.04
C ASP A 95 -15.27 20.40 3.24
N GLY A 96 -15.97 20.27 4.36
CA GLY A 96 -17.09 21.15 4.72
C GLY A 96 -16.69 22.53 5.24
N ALA A 97 -15.40 22.73 5.60
CA ALA A 97 -14.84 23.97 6.09
C ALA A 97 -14.00 24.74 5.03
N ALA A 98 -13.81 24.16 3.85
CA ALA A 98 -13.16 24.78 2.68
C ALA A 98 -14.09 25.78 1.98
#